data_AF-A0A849Q834-F1
#
_entry.id   AF-A0A849Q834-F1
#
_cell.length_a   1.000
_cell.length_b   1.000
_cell.length_c   1.000
_cell.angle_alpha   90.00
_cell.angle_beta   90.00
_cell.angle_gamma   90.00
#
_symmetry.space_group_name_H-M   'P 1'
#
loop_
_entity.id
_entity.type
_entity.pdbx_description
1 polymer ?
#
loop_
_entity_poly.entity_id
_entity_poly.type
_entity_poly.pdbx_seq_one_letter_code
_entity_poly.pdbx_strand_id
1 'polypeptide(L)' 'ELPEGARASDLVRHLGLPTAACLVMRNGSPIPIDEPLAEGDALEVVYVASGG' A
#
# COMPACT_ATOMS: atom_id res chain seq x y z
N GLU A 1 -12.11 -5.84 0.19
CA GLU A 1 -12.55 -4.46 0.52
C GLU A 1 -11.90 -4.06 1.84
N LEU A 2 -11.48 -2.80 1.97
CA LEU A 2 -10.83 -2.29 3.18
C LEU A 2 -11.84 -1.51 4.04
N PRO A 3 -11.70 -1.52 5.38
CA PRO A 3 -12.56 -0.74 6.24
C PRO A 3 -12.38 0.77 6.01
N GLU A 4 -13.41 1.54 6.34
CA GLU A 4 -13.33 3.01 6.33
C GLU A 4 -12.19 3.50 7.25
N GLY A 5 -11.40 4.45 6.77
CA GLY A 5 -10.23 4.96 7.48
C GLY A 5 -8.99 4.05 7.44
N ALA A 6 -9.00 3.00 6.61
CA ALA A 6 -7.82 2.18 6.37
C ALA A 6 -6.63 3.01 5.87
N ARG A 7 -5.43 2.58 6.21
CA ARG A 7 -4.18 3.19 5.76
C ARG A 7 -3.52 2.33 4.69
N ALA A 8 -2.53 2.89 3.99
CA ALA A 8 -1.70 2.14 3.04
C ALA A 8 -1.11 0.85 3.66
N SER A 9 -0.76 0.88 4.95
CA SER A 9 -0.28 -0.30 5.69
C SER A 9 -1.30 -1.43 5.77
N ASP A 10 -2.59 -1.09 5.86
CA ASP A 10 -3.67 -2.06 5.99
C ASP A 10 -3.95 -2.72 4.64
N LEU A 11 -3.83 -1.97 3.54
CA LEU A 11 -3.84 -2.53 2.19
C LEU A 11 -2.73 -3.58 2.02
N VAL A 12 -1.49 -3.24 2.35
CA VAL A 12 -0.36 -4.15 2.18
C VAL A 12 -0.53 -5.41 3.03
N ARG A 13 -0.99 -5.27 4.28
CA ARG A 13 -1.31 -6.41 5.15
C ARG A 13 -2.46 -7.26 4.61
N HIS A 14 -3.49 -6.63 4.06
CA HIS A 14 -4.64 -7.31 3.46
C HIS A 14 -4.23 -8.16 2.25
N LEU A 15 -3.20 -7.73 1.51
CA LEU A 15 -2.59 -8.50 0.41
C LEU A 15 -1.64 -9.61 0.90
N GLY A 16 -1.43 -9.76 2.21
CA GLY A 16 -0.52 -10.76 2.78
C GLY A 16 0.97 -10.44 2.56
N LEU A 17 1.30 -9.19 2.24
CA LEU A 17 2.66 -8.77 1.96
C LEU A 17 3.32 -8.11 3.19
N PRO A 18 4.64 -8.22 3.35
CA PRO A 18 5.36 -7.52 4.40
C PRO A 18 5.48 -6.03 4.08
N THR A 19 4.92 -5.17 4.94
CA THR A 19 4.95 -3.71 4.77
C THR A 19 6.35 -3.13 4.59
N ALA A 20 7.36 -3.73 5.22
CA ALA A 20 8.75 -3.29 5.14
C ALA A 20 9.41 -3.53 3.77
N ALA A 21 8.85 -4.39 2.92
CA ALA A 21 9.36 -4.67 1.58
C ALA A 21 8.40 -4.22 0.48
N CYS A 22 7.46 -3.34 0.79
CA CYS A 22 6.51 -2.79 -0.17
C CYS A 22 6.64 -1.27 -0.30
N LEU A 23 6.58 -0.80 -1.54
CA LEU A 23 6.34 0.61 -1.88
C LEU A 23 4.88 0.74 -2.32
N VAL A 24 4.12 1.64 -1.68
CA VAL A 24 2.75 1.95 -2.08
C VAL A 24 2.76 3.25 -2.87
N MET A 25 2.10 3.27 -4.02
CA MET A 25 1.95 4.45 -4.86
C MET A 25 0.48 4.80 -5.05
N ARG A 26 0.19 6.11 -5.10
CA ARG A 26 -1.11 6.69 -5.45
C ARG A 26 -0.89 7.61 -6.65
N ASN A 27 -1.61 7.39 -7.74
CA ASN A 27 -1.48 8.19 -8.97
C ASN A 27 -0.01 8.30 -9.46
N GLY A 28 0.73 7.19 -9.43
CA GLY A 28 2.13 7.12 -9.85
C GLY A 28 3.15 7.78 -8.90
N SER A 29 2.73 8.25 -7.72
CA SER A 29 3.62 8.86 -6.72
C SER A 29 3.64 8.03 -5.43
N PRO A 30 4.83 7.79 -4.81
CA PRO A 30 4.91 7.02 -3.57
C PRO A 30 4.23 7.77 -2.41
N ILE A 31 3.50 7.01 -1.59
CA ILE A 31 2.83 7.53 -0.39
C ILE A 31 3.40 6.89 0.89
N PRO A 32 3.36 7.58 2.04
CA PRO A 32 3.70 6.99 3.33
C PRO A 32 2.82 5.77 3.67
N ILE A 33 3.35 4.83 4.43
CA ILE A 33 2.62 3.60 4.80
C ILE A 33 1.48 3.88 5.79
N ASP A 34 1.52 4.99 6.51
CA ASP A 34 0.47 5.46 7.43
C ASP A 34 -0.51 6.44 6.79
N GLU A 35 -0.35 6.73 5.49
CA GLU A 35 -1.25 7.58 4.72
C GLU A 35 -2.68 6.99 4.72
N PRO A 36 -3.70 7.78 5.09
CA PRO A 36 -5.11 7.37 5.00
C PRO A 36 -5.53 7.13 3.55
N LEU A 37 -6.32 6.09 3.31
CA LEU A 37 -6.89 5.77 2.01
C LEU A 37 -8.32 6.28 1.90
N ALA A 38 -8.69 6.76 0.72
CA ALA A 38 -10.04 7.17 0.39
C ALA A 38 -10.68 6.15 -0.56
N GLU A 39 -12.02 6.05 -0.49
CA GLU A 39 -12.76 5.28 -1.48
C GLU A 39 -12.52 5.87 -2.89
N GLY A 40 -12.26 4.99 -3.86
CA GLY A 40 -11.93 5.39 -5.23
C GLY A 40 -10.45 5.68 -5.47
N ASP A 41 -9.58 5.59 -4.45
CA ASP A 41 -8.13 5.66 -4.67
C ASP A 41 -7.65 4.53 -5.60
N ALA A 42 -6.90 4.90 -6.64
CA ALA A 42 -6.15 3.97 -7.45
C ALA A 42 -4.74 3.80 -6.87
N LEU A 43 -4.47 2.62 -6.32
CA LEU A 43 -3.23 2.31 -5.61
C LEU A 43 -2.45 1.20 -6.31
N GLU A 44 -1.13 1.34 -6.32
CA GLU A 44 -0.20 0.34 -6.80
C GLU A 44 0.69 -0.11 -5.63
N VAL A 45 0.85 -1.42 -5.46
CA VAL A 45 1.73 -2.00 -4.45
C VAL A 45 2.87 -2.71 -5.15
N VAL A 46 4.08 -2.16 -5.01
CA VAL A 46 5.31 -2.75 -5.56
C VAL A 46 6.02 -3.51 -4.45
N TYR A 47 6.11 -4.84 -4.60
CA TYR A 47 6.91 -5.67 -3.70
C TYR A 47 8.37 -5.64 -4.16
N VAL A 48 9.24 -5.07 -3.33
CA VAL A 48 10.67 -4.95 -3.59
C VAL A 48 11.38 -6.15 -2.98
N ALA A 49 11.35 -7.27 -3.68
CA ALA A 49 12.27 -8.38 -3.42
C ALA A 49 13.44 -8.29 -4.40
N SER A 50 14.58 -7.82 -3.89
CA SER A 50 15.87 -7.98 -4.59
C SER A 50 16.21 -9.46 -4.62
N GLY A 51 15.93 -10.14 -5.73
CA GLY A 51 16.59 -11.40 -6.05
C GLY A 51 18.04 -11.10 -6.38
N GLY A 52 18.96 -11.40 -5.46
CA GLY A 52 20.39 -11.35 -5.74
C GLY A 52 20.79 -12.29 -6.86
#